data_AF-A0A2H9HZ79-F1
#
_entry.id   AF-A0A2H9HZ79-F1
#
_cell.length_a   1.000
_cell.length_b   1.000
_cell.length_c   1.000
_cell.angle_alpha   90.00
_cell.angle_beta   90.00
_cell.angle_gamma   90.00
#
_symmetry.space_group_name_H-M   'P 1'
#
loop_
_entity.id
_entity.type
_entity.pdbx_description
1 polymer ?
#
loop_
_entity_poly.entity_id
_entity_poly.type
_entity_poly.pdbx_seq_one_letter_code
_entity_poly.pdbx_strand_id
1 'polypeptide(L)'
;MILFIASVLDKAGVNIANKIVDLYDFKPSGDYFHDNPVYVKEIDSNEIIKLIWIKDEPVNAQYIDKLFKPKLVVFLSRHSSKSGIPTLSVHTPGNFKDASLGGLPNKLSISPTNAMRNALLEMAKGRDEYDLKYEVSYECTHHGPSLNVPTMFVELGSTEKQWLDERAATVVAKAAVS
;
A
#
# COMPACT_ATOMS: atom_id res chain seq x y z
N MET A 1 14.85 -1.59 -6.77
CA MET A 1 13.66 -0.75 -6.91
C MET A 1 12.58 -1.28 -6.00
N ILE A 2 12.00 -0.39 -5.20
CA ILE A 2 10.77 -0.59 -4.45
C ILE A 2 9.61 -0.05 -5.31
N LEU A 3 8.50 -0.79 -5.37
CA LEU A 3 7.35 -0.42 -6.20
C LEU A 3 6.14 -0.12 -5.31
N PHE A 4 5.70 1.12 -5.33
CA PHE A 4 4.47 1.57 -4.71
C PHE A 4 3.35 1.55 -5.75
N ILE A 5 2.18 1.09 -5.34
CA ILE A 5 1.05 0.88 -6.23
C ILE A 5 -0.21 1.41 -5.57
N ALA A 6 -0.87 2.35 -6.25
CA ALA A 6 -2.22 2.78 -5.92
C ALA A 6 -3.17 2.43 -7.06
N SER A 7 -4.44 2.16 -6.76
CA SER A 7 -5.47 2.05 -7.79
C SER A 7 -6.23 3.36 -7.90
N VAL A 8 -6.51 3.83 -9.13
CA VAL A 8 -7.38 5.00 -9.33
C VAL A 8 -8.83 4.74 -8.90
N LEU A 9 -9.21 3.48 -8.68
CA LEU A 9 -10.52 3.08 -8.19
C LEU A 9 -10.60 3.13 -6.64
N ASP A 10 -9.46 3.24 -5.96
CA ASP A 10 -9.36 3.22 -4.51
C ASP A 10 -9.16 4.63 -3.95
N LYS A 11 -10.19 5.18 -3.29
CA LYS A 11 -10.14 6.53 -2.71
C LYS A 11 -9.04 6.68 -1.66
N ALA A 12 -8.84 5.68 -0.80
CA ALA A 12 -7.78 5.72 0.21
C ALA A 12 -6.41 5.61 -0.45
N GLY A 13 -6.24 4.68 -1.38
CA GLY A 13 -5.00 4.48 -2.12
C GLY A 13 -4.57 5.74 -2.88
N VAL A 14 -5.50 6.40 -3.58
CA VAL A 14 -5.25 7.70 -4.23
C VAL A 14 -4.85 8.77 -3.22
N ASN A 15 -5.56 8.87 -2.10
CA ASN A 15 -5.25 9.86 -1.07
C ASN A 15 -3.82 9.67 -0.52
N ILE A 16 -3.49 8.44 -0.11
CA ILE A 16 -2.17 8.08 0.41
C ILE A 16 -1.09 8.37 -0.64
N ALA A 17 -1.28 7.96 -1.90
CA ALA A 17 -0.33 8.19 -2.97
C ALA A 17 -0.06 9.68 -3.21
N ASN A 18 -1.12 10.51 -3.21
CA ASN A 18 -0.98 11.95 -3.35
C ASN A 18 -0.16 12.55 -2.19
N LYS A 19 -0.42 12.13 -0.94
CA LYS A 19 0.40 12.55 0.21
C LYS A 19 1.86 12.15 0.07
N ILE A 20 2.15 10.98 -0.47
CA ILE A 20 3.54 10.56 -0.73
C ILE A 20 4.21 11.50 -1.73
N VAL A 21 3.52 11.84 -2.83
CA VAL A 21 4.05 12.76 -3.84
C VAL A 21 4.30 14.15 -3.23
N ASP A 22 3.34 14.68 -2.48
CA ASP A 22 3.40 16.02 -1.88
C ASP A 22 4.50 16.15 -0.81
N LEU A 23 4.73 15.10 -0.02
CA LEU A 23 5.61 15.16 1.17
C LEU A 23 7.04 14.72 0.90
N TYR A 24 7.28 13.89 -0.13
CA TYR A 24 8.56 13.19 -0.29
C TYR A 24 9.28 13.49 -1.61
N ASP A 25 9.00 14.60 -2.29
CA ASP A 25 9.75 15.05 -3.47
C ASP A 25 9.79 14.03 -4.63
N PHE A 26 8.78 13.18 -4.75
CA PHE A 26 8.66 12.30 -5.91
C PHE A 26 8.55 13.14 -7.19
N LYS A 27 9.39 12.84 -8.19
CA LYS A 27 9.42 13.55 -9.47
C LYS A 27 8.78 12.68 -10.56
N PRO A 28 8.05 13.27 -11.52
CA PRO A 28 7.59 12.53 -12.70
C PRO A 28 8.78 11.91 -13.44
N SER A 29 8.70 10.63 -13.82
CA SER A 29 9.76 9.97 -14.59
C SER A 29 9.73 10.29 -16.09
N GLY A 30 8.62 10.85 -16.58
CA GLY A 30 8.31 10.97 -18.00
C GLY A 30 7.59 9.75 -18.58
N ASP A 31 7.52 8.64 -17.85
CA ASP A 31 6.78 7.44 -18.25
C ASP A 31 5.32 7.50 -17.81
N TYR A 32 4.50 6.68 -18.47
CA TYR A 32 3.10 6.47 -18.13
C TYR A 32 2.80 4.98 -17.92
N PHE A 33 1.94 4.68 -16.95
CA PHE A 33 1.40 3.35 -16.73
C PHE A 33 -0.11 3.41 -16.64
N HIS A 34 -0.81 2.65 -17.48
CA HIS A 34 -2.28 2.72 -17.62
C HIS A 34 -2.78 4.17 -17.82
N ASP A 35 -2.11 4.95 -18.65
CA ASP A 35 -2.38 6.39 -18.92
C ASP A 35 -2.21 7.33 -17.71
N ASN A 36 -1.62 6.87 -16.62
CA ASN A 36 -1.29 7.70 -15.46
C ASN A 36 0.23 7.96 -15.40
N PRO A 37 0.66 9.16 -14.97
CA PRO A 37 2.09 9.46 -14.81
C PRO A 37 2.75 8.52 -13.81
N VAL A 38 3.98 8.09 -14.12
CA VAL A 38 4.82 7.36 -13.18
C VAL A 38 5.70 8.35 -12.43
N TYR A 39 5.79 8.17 -11.12
CA TYR A 39 6.64 9.00 -10.26
C TYR A 39 7.79 8.18 -9.71
N VAL A 40 8.93 8.82 -9.49
CA VAL A 40 10.14 8.21 -8.95
C VAL A 40 10.76 9.07 -7.87
N LYS A 41 11.38 8.40 -6.90
CA LYS A 41 12.23 9.01 -5.88
C LYS A 41 13.52 8.20 -5.77
N GLU A 42 14.65 8.86 -5.90
CA GLU A 42 15.95 8.29 -5.58
C GLU A 42 16.16 8.36 -4.06
N ILE A 43 16.53 7.23 -3.45
CA ILE A 43 16.82 7.14 -2.01
C ILE A 43 18.34 7.25 -1.79
N ASP A 44 19.10 6.49 -2.57
CA ASP A 44 20.56 6.55 -2.66
C ASP A 44 21.01 6.19 -4.08
N SER A 45 22.32 6.03 -4.29
CA SER A 45 22.90 5.74 -5.61
C SER A 45 22.43 4.42 -6.24
N ASN A 46 21.78 3.52 -5.50
CA ASN A 46 21.41 2.18 -5.97
C ASN A 46 19.93 1.81 -5.71
N GLU A 47 19.17 2.62 -4.98
CA GLU A 47 17.78 2.32 -4.65
C GLU A 47 16.84 3.46 -5.06
N ILE A 48 15.79 3.08 -5.81
CA ILE A 48 14.73 3.98 -6.26
C ILE A 48 13.38 3.43 -5.79
N ILE A 49 12.49 4.35 -5.41
CA ILE A 49 11.06 4.06 -5.25
C ILE A 49 10.36 4.51 -6.53
N LYS A 50 9.57 3.62 -7.11
CA LYS A 50 8.67 3.94 -8.24
C LYS A 50 7.23 3.87 -7.74
N LEU A 51 6.44 4.91 -8.00
CA LEU A 51 5.01 4.96 -7.72
C LEU A 51 4.22 4.92 -9.02
N ILE A 52 3.29 3.97 -9.12
CA ILE A 52 2.42 3.76 -10.28
C ILE A 52 0.95 3.75 -9.87
N TRP A 53 0.08 4.09 -10.82
CA TRP A 53 -1.37 3.98 -10.69
C TRP A 53 -1.91 2.89 -11.61
N ILE A 54 -2.71 1.98 -11.05
CA ILE A 54 -3.40 0.94 -11.82
C ILE A 54 -4.88 1.30 -12.02
N LYS A 55 -5.52 0.61 -12.96
CA LYS A 55 -6.95 0.78 -13.32
C LYS A 55 -7.79 -0.46 -12.96
N ASP A 56 -7.29 -1.27 -12.03
CA ASP A 56 -7.93 -2.49 -11.51
C ASP A 56 -7.91 -2.44 -9.98
N GLU A 57 -8.67 -3.31 -9.32
CA GLU A 57 -8.58 -3.48 -7.87
C GLU A 57 -7.18 -4.02 -7.49
N PRO A 58 -6.53 -3.47 -6.44
CA PRO A 58 -5.19 -3.90 -6.02
C PRO A 58 -5.04 -5.40 -5.83
N VAL A 59 -6.09 -6.06 -5.33
CA VAL A 59 -6.12 -7.51 -5.07
C VAL A 59 -5.95 -8.36 -6.35
N ASN A 60 -6.27 -7.80 -7.51
CA ASN A 60 -6.19 -8.46 -8.81
C ASN A 60 -4.85 -8.24 -9.53
N ALA A 61 -3.94 -7.43 -8.96
CA ALA A 61 -2.67 -7.02 -9.58
C ALA A 61 -1.59 -8.13 -9.61
N GLN A 62 -1.96 -9.35 -9.99
CA GLN A 62 -1.13 -10.57 -10.01
C GLN A 62 0.02 -10.53 -11.04
N TYR A 63 0.00 -9.56 -11.96
CA TYR A 63 0.97 -9.41 -13.06
C TYR A 63 2.16 -8.50 -12.73
N ILE A 64 2.09 -7.76 -11.62
CA ILE A 64 3.00 -6.66 -11.30
C ILE A 64 4.45 -7.11 -11.11
N ASP A 65 4.66 -8.22 -10.41
CA ASP A 65 6.00 -8.71 -10.08
C ASP A 65 6.81 -9.09 -11.33
N LYS A 66 6.15 -9.68 -12.32
CA LYS A 66 6.74 -10.03 -13.61
C LYS A 66 7.09 -8.80 -14.46
N LEU A 67 6.23 -7.78 -14.41
CA LEU A 67 6.38 -6.59 -15.23
C LEU A 67 7.51 -5.68 -14.73
N PHE A 68 7.59 -5.47 -13.42
CA PHE A 68 8.53 -4.50 -12.83
C PHE A 68 9.75 -5.13 -12.14
N LYS A 69 9.71 -6.43 -11.80
CA LYS A 69 10.75 -7.15 -11.06
C LYS A 69 11.26 -6.39 -9.81
N PRO A 70 10.35 -5.93 -8.92
CA PRO A 70 10.74 -5.13 -7.77
C PRO A 70 11.38 -5.99 -6.66
N LYS A 71 12.16 -5.34 -5.79
CA LYS A 71 12.67 -5.96 -4.55
C LYS A 71 11.60 -6.01 -3.44
N LEU A 72 10.65 -5.07 -3.48
CA LEU A 72 9.53 -4.93 -2.55
C LEU A 72 8.35 -4.28 -3.29
N VAL A 73 7.15 -4.80 -3.06
CA VAL A 73 5.88 -4.21 -3.51
C VAL A 73 5.11 -3.69 -2.29
N VAL A 74 4.66 -2.44 -2.38
CA VAL A 74 3.81 -1.80 -1.37
C VAL A 74 2.53 -1.34 -2.04
N PHE A 75 1.42 -2.00 -1.72
CA PHE A 75 0.10 -1.57 -2.13
C PHE A 75 -0.43 -0.51 -1.16
N LEU A 76 -0.78 0.65 -1.69
CA LEU A 76 -1.45 1.74 -0.98
C LEU A 76 -2.95 1.57 -1.23
N SER A 77 -3.72 1.23 -0.19
CA SER A 77 -5.05 0.67 -0.38
C SER A 77 -6.01 1.06 0.74
N ARG A 78 -7.30 0.85 0.50
CA ARG A 78 -8.32 0.90 1.55
C ARG A 78 -8.36 -0.40 2.33
N HIS A 79 -8.53 -0.28 3.64
CA HIS A 79 -9.13 -1.34 4.45
C HIS A 79 -10.65 -1.11 4.49
N SER A 80 -11.45 -2.16 4.26
CA SER A 80 -12.92 -2.08 4.32
C SER A 80 -13.49 -3.12 5.27
N SER A 81 -14.20 -2.66 6.30
CA SER A 81 -14.75 -3.53 7.34
C SER A 81 -16.17 -3.12 7.73
N LYS A 82 -17.04 -4.13 7.91
CA LYS A 82 -18.41 -3.95 8.41
C LYS A 82 -18.46 -3.43 9.84
N SER A 83 -17.40 -3.64 10.62
CA SER A 83 -17.30 -3.11 11.98
C SER A 83 -17.25 -1.58 12.02
N GLY A 84 -16.81 -0.94 10.92
CA GLY A 84 -16.68 0.51 10.81
C GLY A 84 -15.59 1.12 11.70
N ILE A 85 -14.74 0.29 12.35
CA ILE A 85 -13.68 0.75 13.23
C ILE A 85 -12.63 1.50 12.39
N PRO A 86 -12.27 2.75 12.74
CA PRO A 86 -11.17 3.45 12.07
C PRO A 86 -9.84 2.73 12.33
N THR A 87 -9.15 2.32 11.27
CA THR A 87 -7.95 1.47 11.38
C THR A 87 -6.89 1.92 10.39
N LEU A 88 -5.63 1.98 10.85
CA LEU A 88 -4.42 2.05 10.04
C LEU A 88 -3.76 0.68 10.11
N SER A 89 -3.56 0.01 8.99
CA SER A 89 -3.15 -1.40 9.01
C SER A 89 -2.09 -1.75 7.97
N VAL A 90 -1.47 -2.90 8.21
CA VAL A 90 -0.62 -3.57 7.24
C VAL A 90 -0.88 -5.06 7.24
N HIS A 91 -0.70 -5.70 6.09
CA HIS A 91 -0.66 -7.16 5.99
C HIS A 91 0.08 -7.63 4.75
N THR A 92 0.45 -8.89 4.76
CA THR A 92 0.91 -9.60 3.56
C THR A 92 -0.30 -10.23 2.86
N PRO A 93 -0.47 -10.06 1.53
CA PRO A 93 -1.56 -10.68 0.80
C PRO A 93 -1.25 -12.17 0.52
N GLY A 94 -2.30 -12.96 0.36
CA GLY A 94 -2.20 -14.37 0.05
C GLY A 94 -3.44 -15.17 0.41
N ASN A 95 -3.58 -16.34 -0.20
CA ASN A 95 -4.70 -17.24 0.06
C ASN A 95 -4.22 -18.58 0.61
N PHE A 96 -4.72 -18.96 1.78
CA PHE A 96 -4.43 -20.28 2.37
C PHE A 96 -5.16 -21.44 1.69
N LYS A 97 -6.30 -21.16 1.02
CA LYS A 97 -7.13 -22.13 0.31
C LYS A 97 -7.64 -21.54 -1.00
N ASP A 98 -8.89 -21.09 -1.03
CA ASP A 98 -9.53 -20.49 -2.21
C ASP A 98 -9.09 -19.05 -2.42
N ALA A 99 -9.04 -18.62 -3.68
CA ALA A 99 -8.67 -17.26 -4.09
C ALA A 99 -9.88 -16.49 -4.64
N SER A 100 -10.94 -16.39 -3.82
CA SER A 100 -12.18 -15.72 -4.23
C SER A 100 -12.06 -14.22 -4.39
N LEU A 101 -11.04 -13.60 -3.77
CA LEU A 101 -10.76 -12.17 -3.84
C LEU A 101 -9.34 -11.94 -4.36
N GLY A 102 -9.10 -12.33 -5.61
CA GLY A 102 -7.81 -12.16 -6.29
C GLY A 102 -6.72 -13.13 -5.81
N GLY A 103 -5.62 -13.18 -6.58
CA GLY A 103 -4.47 -14.02 -6.29
C GLY A 103 -4.60 -15.47 -6.78
N LEU A 104 -3.83 -16.37 -6.18
CA LEU A 104 -3.81 -17.80 -6.51
C LEU A 104 -4.16 -18.66 -5.28
N PRO A 105 -4.89 -19.77 -5.46
CA PRO A 105 -5.25 -20.64 -4.35
C PRO A 105 -4.02 -21.33 -3.75
N ASN A 106 -4.02 -21.54 -2.44
CA ASN A 106 -2.91 -22.13 -1.67
C ASN A 106 -1.57 -21.43 -1.89
N LYS A 107 -1.58 -20.12 -2.13
CA LYS A 107 -0.37 -19.34 -2.40
C LYS A 107 -0.38 -18.02 -1.64
N LEU A 108 0.68 -17.84 -0.84
CA LEU A 108 0.94 -16.62 -0.09
C LEU A 108 2.01 -15.79 -0.80
N SER A 109 1.94 -14.47 -0.66
CA SER A 109 3.06 -13.61 -1.04
C SER A 109 4.20 -13.71 -0.01
N ILE A 110 5.41 -13.34 -0.41
CA ILE A 110 6.54 -13.24 0.53
C ILE A 110 6.30 -12.03 1.44
N SER A 111 6.39 -12.23 2.75
CA SER A 111 6.12 -11.20 3.76
C SER A 111 7.36 -10.32 4.02
N PRO A 112 7.30 -8.98 3.84
CA PRO A 112 8.38 -8.05 4.19
C PRO A 112 8.28 -7.64 5.67
N THR A 113 8.60 -8.56 6.59
CA THR A 113 8.34 -8.39 8.04
C THR A 113 8.94 -7.13 8.66
N ASN A 114 10.17 -6.76 8.30
CA ASN A 114 10.79 -5.54 8.81
C ASN A 114 10.09 -4.27 8.31
N ALA A 115 9.68 -4.24 7.04
CA ALA A 115 8.96 -3.09 6.48
C ALA A 115 7.59 -2.93 7.13
N MET A 116 6.85 -4.04 7.31
CA MET A 116 5.56 -4.00 8.02
C MET A 116 5.70 -3.55 9.48
N ARG A 117 6.73 -4.03 10.18
CA ARG A 117 7.01 -3.58 11.55
C ARG A 117 7.31 -2.08 11.60
N ASN A 118 8.14 -1.57 10.69
CA ASN A 118 8.48 -0.15 10.64
C ASN A 118 7.25 0.71 10.35
N ALA A 119 6.45 0.32 9.35
CA ALA A 119 5.21 1.01 9.01
C ALA A 119 4.24 1.07 10.21
N LEU A 120 4.07 -0.01 10.96
CA LEU A 120 3.21 -0.01 12.16
C LEU A 120 3.73 0.90 13.26
N LEU A 121 5.04 0.92 13.50
CA LEU A 121 5.65 1.83 14.49
C LEU A 121 5.45 3.29 14.10
N GLU A 122 5.63 3.62 12.81
CA GLU A 122 5.42 4.96 12.30
C GLU A 122 3.93 5.35 12.31
N MET A 123 3.02 4.43 12.00
CA MET A 123 1.58 4.65 12.15
C MET A 123 1.18 4.90 13.59
N ALA A 124 1.71 4.12 14.55
CA ALA A 124 1.40 4.29 15.97
C ALA A 124 1.88 5.65 16.48
N LYS A 125 3.12 6.02 16.13
CA LYS A 125 3.68 7.33 16.44
C LYS A 125 2.85 8.46 15.80
N GLY A 126 2.57 8.37 14.51
CA GLY A 126 1.79 9.38 13.78
C GLY A 126 0.36 9.48 14.27
N ARG A 127 -0.27 8.36 14.67
CA ARG A 127 -1.59 8.37 15.31
C ARG A 127 -1.57 9.23 16.57
N ASP A 128 -0.58 9.04 17.43
CA ASP A 128 -0.47 9.77 18.70
C ASP A 128 -0.14 11.26 18.45
N GLU A 129 0.80 11.56 17.55
CA GLU A 129 1.18 12.93 17.19
C GLU A 129 0.02 13.74 16.59
N TYR A 130 -0.86 13.09 15.82
CA TYR A 130 -2.01 13.71 15.19
C TYR A 130 -3.31 13.53 16.01
N ASP A 131 -3.25 12.96 17.22
CA ASP A 131 -4.42 12.63 18.05
C ASP A 131 -5.54 11.92 17.26
N LEU A 132 -5.16 10.95 16.44
CA LEU A 132 -6.08 10.17 15.61
C LEU A 132 -6.74 9.07 16.45
N LYS A 133 -8.08 9.02 16.44
CA LYS A 133 -8.85 7.95 17.10
C LYS A 133 -8.96 6.71 16.20
N TYR A 134 -7.80 6.12 15.89
CA TYR A 134 -7.67 4.96 15.01
C TYR A 134 -6.96 3.82 15.74
N GLU A 135 -7.34 2.59 15.42
CA GLU A 135 -6.54 1.41 15.75
C GLU A 135 -5.34 1.31 14.81
N VAL A 136 -4.23 0.76 15.31
CA VAL A 136 -3.05 0.45 14.51
C VAL A 136 -2.76 -1.02 14.68
N SER A 137 -2.85 -1.80 13.60
CA SER A 137 -2.82 -3.25 13.71
C SER A 137 -2.30 -3.95 12.46
N TYR A 138 -1.74 -5.14 12.67
CA TYR A 138 -1.68 -6.13 11.60
C TYR A 138 -3.09 -6.62 11.25
N GLU A 139 -3.28 -6.99 9.99
CA GLU A 139 -4.37 -7.87 9.59
C GLU A 139 -3.83 -9.29 9.31
N CYS A 140 -4.73 -10.27 9.33
CA CYS A 140 -4.40 -11.62 8.90
C CYS A 140 -4.03 -11.64 7.41
N THR A 141 -3.21 -12.60 6.98
CA THR A 141 -2.98 -12.81 5.54
C THR A 141 -4.28 -13.23 4.86
N HIS A 142 -4.68 -12.45 3.86
CA HIS A 142 -5.88 -12.69 3.08
C HIS A 142 -5.78 -12.03 1.69
N HIS A 143 -6.68 -12.44 0.79
CA HIS A 143 -6.89 -11.93 -0.57
C HIS A 143 -5.64 -11.91 -1.47
N GLY A 144 -5.81 -11.49 -2.71
CA GLY A 144 -4.72 -11.35 -3.67
C GLY A 144 -3.92 -10.05 -3.54
N PRO A 145 -2.82 -9.90 -4.29
CA PRO A 145 -2.25 -10.92 -5.17
C PRO A 145 -1.37 -11.93 -4.40
N SER A 146 -0.98 -13.01 -5.09
CA SER A 146 -0.06 -14.05 -4.58
C SER A 146 1.28 -13.99 -5.35
N LEU A 147 2.17 -13.09 -4.96
CA LEU A 147 3.42 -12.73 -5.65
C LEU A 147 4.65 -13.46 -5.08
N ASN A 148 5.66 -13.71 -5.92
CA ASN A 148 6.92 -14.35 -5.49
C ASN A 148 7.98 -13.33 -5.05
N VAL A 149 7.57 -12.14 -4.65
CA VAL A 149 8.43 -11.04 -4.18
C VAL A 149 7.89 -10.51 -2.85
N PRO A 150 8.73 -9.92 -1.99
CA PRO A 150 8.26 -9.27 -0.77
C PRO A 150 7.13 -8.27 -1.09
N THR A 151 5.97 -8.47 -0.47
CA THR A 151 4.74 -7.73 -0.79
C THR A 151 3.95 -7.44 0.46
N MET A 152 3.49 -6.20 0.61
CA MET A 152 2.58 -5.80 1.68
C MET A 152 1.53 -4.82 1.19
N PHE A 153 0.42 -4.78 1.92
CA PHE A 153 -0.56 -3.71 1.89
C PHE A 153 -0.30 -2.77 3.06
N VAL A 154 -0.50 -1.48 2.81
CA VAL A 154 -0.44 -0.39 3.77
C VAL A 154 -1.74 0.37 3.62
N GLU A 155 -2.62 0.29 4.62
CA GLU A 155 -4.02 0.59 4.43
C GLU A 155 -4.58 1.65 5.38
N LEU A 156 -5.64 2.30 4.91
CA LEU A 156 -6.47 3.23 5.65
C LEU A 156 -7.93 2.78 5.60
N GLY A 157 -8.56 2.61 6.74
CA GLY A 157 -9.92 2.10 6.85
C GLY A 157 -10.72 2.67 8.01
N SER A 158 -11.99 2.30 8.16
CA SER A 158 -12.65 1.17 7.47
C SER A 158 -13.77 1.57 6.51
N THR A 159 -14.12 2.86 6.42
CA THR A 159 -15.20 3.37 5.58
C THR A 159 -14.76 4.56 4.76
N GLU A 160 -15.59 5.00 3.81
CA GLU A 160 -15.31 6.18 2.98
C GLU A 160 -14.94 7.43 3.79
N LYS A 161 -15.53 7.60 4.98
CA LYS A 161 -15.17 8.69 5.89
C LYS A 161 -13.67 8.68 6.22
N GLN A 162 -13.11 7.50 6.49
CA GLN A 162 -11.68 7.36 6.80
C GLN A 162 -10.83 7.38 5.53
N TRP A 163 -11.30 6.82 4.42
CA TRP A 163 -10.56 6.84 3.16
C TRP A 163 -10.28 8.27 2.65
N LEU A 164 -11.15 9.22 3.02
CA LEU A 164 -11.03 10.64 2.70
C LEU A 164 -10.38 11.48 3.84
N ASP A 165 -9.93 10.86 4.93
CA ASP A 165 -9.29 11.57 6.04
C ASP A 165 -7.83 11.92 5.69
N GLU A 166 -7.61 13.18 5.30
CA GLU A 166 -6.30 13.73 4.90
C GLU A 166 -5.21 13.59 5.98
N ARG A 167 -5.59 13.64 7.27
CA ARG A 167 -4.64 13.53 8.39
C ARG A 167 -4.22 12.09 8.56
N ALA A 168 -5.17 11.16 8.49
CA ALA A 168 -4.88 9.73 8.53
C ALA A 168 -4.08 9.29 7.29
N ALA A 169 -4.45 9.74 6.09
CA ALA A 169 -3.70 9.46 4.87
C ALA A 169 -2.26 9.98 4.93
N THR A 170 -2.03 11.14 5.56
CA THR A 170 -0.68 11.66 5.82
C THR A 170 0.13 10.71 6.71
N VAL A 171 -0.46 10.18 7.78
CA VAL A 171 0.22 9.21 8.66
C VAL A 171 0.54 7.91 7.92
N VAL A 172 -0.40 7.39 7.14
CA VAL A 172 -0.21 6.17 6.35
C VAL A 172 0.84 6.36 5.25
N ALA A 173 0.87 7.53 4.60
CA ALA A 173 1.89 7.89 3.63
C ALA A 173 3.30 7.93 4.24
N LYS A 174 3.44 8.51 5.43
CA LYS A 174 4.72 8.51 6.17
C LYS A 174 5.18 7.09 6.48
N ALA A 175 4.26 6.26 6.97
CA ALA A 175 4.54 4.87 7.30
C ALA A 175 4.89 4.00 6.07
N ALA A 176 4.32 4.29 4.90
CA ALA A 176 4.68 3.59 3.67
C ALA A 176 6.13 3.84 3.26
N VAL A 177 6.65 5.05 3.53
CA VAL A 177 8.01 5.50 3.11
C VAL A 177 9.10 5.21 4.16
N SER A 178 8.72 4.91 5.42
CA SER A 178 9.65 4.76 6.57
C SER A 178 10.59 3.55 6.53
#